data_AF-A0A0T0M7L5-F1
#
_entry.id   AF-A0A0T0M7L5-F1
#
_cell.length_a   1.000
_cell.length_b   1.000
_cell.length_c   1.000
_cell.angle_alpha   90.00
_cell.angle_beta   90.00
_cell.angle_gamma   90.00
#
_symmetry.space_group_name_H-M   'P 1'
#
loop_
_entity.id
_entity.type
_entity.pdbx_description
1 polymer ?
#
loop_
_entity_poly.entity_id
_entity_poly.type
_entity_poly.pdbx_seq_one_letter_code
_entity_poly.pdbx_strand_id
1 'polypeptide(L)'
;MKKLLFLLILSLFTNCISRKNTEYILRGNYFLTKAKFFDIETKNGIHIFHFKNDSIEGVFTKVVDTAFANKNYRKIKLHKNYTLFLQKQMYSGHHRTTLGSMTISNIVVWDEGMNSEFFEDCENITGNQINPRFTLIKYIAPELSK
;
A
#
# COMPACT_ATOMS: atom_id res chain seq x y z
N MET A 1 -10.39 -49.33 -16.57
CA MET A 1 -11.23 -48.23 -16.03
C MET A 1 -10.62 -47.48 -14.83
N LYS A 2 -9.74 -48.08 -14.02
CA LYS A 2 -9.10 -47.39 -12.86
C LYS A 2 -8.20 -46.19 -13.21
N LYS A 3 -7.61 -46.16 -14.43
CA LYS A 3 -6.72 -45.07 -14.87
C LYS A 3 -7.46 -43.77 -15.24
N LEU A 4 -8.74 -43.85 -15.60
CA LEU A 4 -9.53 -42.66 -15.96
C LEU A 4 -9.89 -41.82 -14.72
N LEU A 5 -10.11 -42.49 -13.58
CA LEU A 5 -10.46 -41.84 -12.32
C LEU A 5 -9.32 -40.95 -11.79
N PHE A 6 -8.06 -41.34 -12.06
CA PHE A 6 -6.88 -40.62 -11.60
C PHE A 6 -6.68 -39.29 -12.36
N LEU A 7 -7.06 -39.23 -13.64
CA LEU A 7 -7.01 -38.02 -14.46
C LEU A 7 -8.07 -36.98 -14.02
N LEU A 8 -9.23 -37.43 -13.56
CA LEU A 8 -10.30 -36.57 -13.06
C LEU A 8 -9.90 -35.89 -11.74
N ILE A 9 -9.22 -36.62 -10.84
CA ILE A 9 -8.74 -36.08 -9.56
C ILE A 9 -7.64 -35.03 -9.77
N LEU A 10 -6.77 -35.21 -10.77
CA LEU A 10 -5.71 -34.25 -11.08
C LEU A 10 -6.25 -32.92 -11.64
N SER A 11 -7.39 -32.94 -12.35
CA SER A 11 -8.01 -31.73 -12.89
C SER A 11 -8.61 -30.80 -11.83
N LEU A 12 -9.00 -31.34 -10.68
CA LEU A 12 -9.65 -30.58 -9.60
C LEU A 12 -8.67 -29.71 -8.78
N PHE A 13 -7.36 -29.94 -8.89
CA PHE A 13 -6.35 -29.14 -8.19
C PHE A 13 -5.88 -27.90 -8.97
N THR A 14 -6.38 -27.68 -10.20
CA THR A 14 -5.99 -26.50 -11.00
C THR A 14 -6.81 -25.25 -10.70
N ASN A 15 -7.84 -25.34 -9.85
CA ASN A 15 -8.49 -24.17 -9.26
C ASN A 15 -7.66 -23.61 -8.10
N CYS A 16 -6.38 -23.32 -8.36
CA CYS A 16 -5.67 -22.30 -7.62
C CYS A 16 -6.38 -20.99 -7.94
N ILE A 17 -7.37 -20.65 -7.12
CA ILE A 17 -8.06 -19.36 -7.13
C ILE A 17 -6.97 -18.31 -6.94
N SER A 18 -6.47 -17.80 -8.07
CA SER A 18 -5.72 -16.55 -8.12
C SER A 18 -6.72 -15.50 -7.66
N ARG A 19 -6.71 -15.22 -6.35
CA ARG A 19 -7.35 -14.04 -5.78
C ARG A 19 -6.66 -12.86 -6.44
N LYS A 20 -7.22 -12.42 -7.57
CA LYS A 20 -6.83 -11.19 -8.26
C LYS A 20 -6.63 -10.11 -7.20
N ASN A 21 -5.48 -9.45 -7.25
CA ASN A 21 -5.15 -8.31 -6.42
C ASN A 21 -6.23 -7.25 -6.64
N THR A 22 -7.27 -7.26 -5.81
CA THR A 22 -8.36 -6.29 -5.91
C THR A 22 -7.91 -4.99 -5.29
N GLU A 23 -7.71 -4.02 -6.17
CA GLU A 23 -7.62 -2.61 -5.81
C GLU A 23 -9.05 -2.09 -5.57
N TYR A 24 -9.23 -1.38 -4.46
CA TYR A 24 -10.50 -0.73 -4.16
C TYR A 24 -10.27 0.76 -4.02
N ILE A 25 -10.89 1.53 -4.92
CA ILE A 25 -11.01 2.98 -4.76
C ILE A 25 -12.18 3.21 -3.79
N LEU A 26 -11.89 3.76 -2.61
CA LEU A 26 -12.92 4.08 -1.62
C LEU A 26 -13.41 5.52 -1.84
N ARG A 27 -14.55 5.89 -1.24
CA ARG A 27 -15.03 7.28 -1.30
C ARG A 27 -13.95 8.22 -0.75
N GLY A 28 -13.65 9.29 -1.50
CA GLY A 28 -12.56 10.24 -1.21
C GLY A 28 -11.30 9.97 -2.02
N ASN A 29 -10.16 10.39 -1.50
CA ASN A 29 -8.81 10.23 -2.07
C ASN A 29 -8.14 8.89 -1.70
N TYR A 30 -8.89 7.98 -1.09
CA TYR A 30 -8.33 6.80 -0.46
C TYR A 30 -8.34 5.58 -1.38
N PHE A 31 -7.24 4.84 -1.33
CA PHE A 31 -6.97 3.69 -2.17
C PHE A 31 -6.51 2.51 -1.31
N LEU A 32 -7.17 1.37 -1.47
CA LEU A 32 -6.79 0.12 -0.80
C LEU A 32 -6.15 -0.83 -1.82
N THR A 33 -4.94 -1.29 -1.54
CA THR A 33 -4.26 -2.26 -2.40
C THR A 33 -3.47 -3.28 -1.62
N LYS A 34 -3.15 -4.41 -2.26
CA LYS A 34 -2.17 -5.36 -1.77
C LYS A 34 -0.87 -5.17 -2.52
N ALA A 35 0.19 -4.85 -1.81
CA ALA A 35 1.51 -4.60 -2.39
C ALA A 35 2.62 -5.10 -1.47
N LYS A 36 3.83 -5.22 -2.02
CA LYS A 36 5.05 -5.51 -1.27
C LYS A 36 5.95 -4.29 -1.25
N PHE A 37 6.57 -4.03 -0.10
CA PHE A 37 7.69 -3.10 -0.02
C PHE A 37 8.91 -3.74 -0.66
N PHE A 38 9.56 -3.07 -1.59
CA PHE A 38 10.81 -3.55 -2.17
C PHE A 38 12.01 -2.73 -1.70
N ASP A 39 11.77 -1.50 -1.22
CA ASP A 39 12.79 -0.69 -0.57
C ASP A 39 12.20 0.21 0.51
N ILE A 40 12.99 0.53 1.53
CA ILE A 40 12.68 1.50 2.58
C ILE A 40 13.94 2.28 2.89
N GLU A 41 14.05 3.49 2.36
CA GLU A 41 15.16 4.39 2.65
C GLU A 41 14.90 5.16 3.95
N THR A 42 15.96 5.59 4.64
CA THR A 42 15.85 6.50 5.78
C THR A 42 16.83 7.64 5.61
N LYS A 43 16.32 8.87 5.50
CA LYS A 43 17.12 10.07 5.28
C LYS A 43 16.43 11.24 5.98
N ASN A 44 17.19 12.16 6.58
CA ASN A 44 16.67 13.37 7.24
C ASN A 44 15.45 13.16 8.16
N GLY A 45 15.45 12.07 8.95
CA GLY A 45 14.37 11.79 9.90
C GLY A 45 13.05 11.32 9.27
N ILE A 46 13.04 10.95 7.99
CA ILE A 46 11.91 10.32 7.32
C ILE A 46 12.28 8.94 6.78
N HIS A 47 11.30 8.04 6.77
CA HIS A 47 11.30 6.82 5.99
C HIS A 47 10.65 7.08 4.63
N ILE A 48 11.28 6.65 3.56
CA ILE A 48 10.73 6.68 2.19
C ILE A 48 10.42 5.23 1.81
N PHE A 49 9.14 4.92 1.63
CA PHE A 49 8.68 3.58 1.34
C PHE A 49 8.44 3.42 -0.15
N HIS A 50 9.15 2.47 -0.77
CA HIS A 50 8.90 2.07 -2.14
C HIS A 50 8.16 0.73 -2.16
N PHE A 51 7.00 0.71 -2.79
CA PHE A 51 6.15 -0.47 -2.85
C PHE A 51 5.67 -0.74 -4.28
N LYS A 52 5.31 -1.99 -4.55
CA LYS A 52 4.67 -2.34 -5.81
C LYS A 52 3.76 -3.55 -5.73
N ASN A 53 2.82 -3.60 -6.66
CA ASN A 53 2.06 -4.79 -7.01
C ASN A 53 2.16 -5.01 -8.54
N ASP A 54 1.24 -5.76 -9.14
CA ASP A 54 1.26 -6.04 -10.58
C ASP A 54 0.80 -4.86 -11.44
N SER A 55 0.16 -3.85 -10.84
CA SER A 55 -0.48 -2.72 -11.52
C SER A 55 0.20 -1.37 -11.24
N ILE A 56 0.77 -1.19 -10.06
CA ILE A 56 1.25 0.09 -9.52
C ILE A 56 2.59 -0.13 -8.84
N GLU A 57 3.51 0.77 -9.11
CA GLU A 57 4.67 1.06 -8.28
C GLU A 57 4.44 2.43 -7.63
N GLY A 58 4.74 2.57 -6.35
CA GLY A 58 4.42 3.79 -5.61
C GLY A 58 5.39 4.10 -4.50
N VAL A 59 5.35 5.36 -4.08
CA VAL A 59 6.18 5.91 -3.02
C VAL A 59 5.35 6.78 -2.07
N PHE A 60 5.63 6.67 -0.77
CA PHE A 60 5.13 7.59 0.26
C PHE A 60 6.17 7.72 1.37
N THR A 61 5.95 8.66 2.28
CA THR A 61 6.87 8.88 3.41
C THR A 61 6.20 8.79 4.76
N LYS A 62 6.96 8.44 5.79
CA LYS A 62 6.56 8.60 7.19
C LYS A 62 7.71 9.21 7.99
N VAL A 63 7.39 9.97 9.01
CA VAL A 63 8.39 10.42 9.99
C VAL A 63 8.96 9.20 10.73
N VAL A 64 10.27 9.23 10.99
CA VAL A 64 10.92 8.25 11.87
C VAL A 64 10.39 8.46 13.29
N ASP A 65 9.72 7.45 13.82
CA ASP A 65 9.26 7.43 15.21
C ASP A 65 9.78 6.17 15.89
N THR A 66 10.85 6.31 16.67
CA THR A 66 11.47 5.22 17.44
C THR A 66 10.80 4.99 18.79
N ALA A 67 9.95 5.93 19.24
CA ALA A 67 9.25 5.85 20.51
C ALA A 67 7.88 5.16 20.37
N PHE A 68 7.35 5.05 19.16
CA PHE A 68 6.08 4.38 18.89
C PHE A 68 6.09 2.90 19.33
N ALA A 69 5.25 2.60 20.32
CA ALA A 69 5.05 1.25 20.84
C ALA A 69 3.56 0.90 20.85
N ASN A 70 3.14 0.00 19.96
CA ASN A 70 1.77 -0.50 19.93
C ASN A 70 1.72 -1.98 19.57
N LYS A 71 1.09 -2.80 20.42
CA LYS A 71 0.98 -4.27 20.25
C LYS A 71 0.27 -4.71 18.96
N ASN A 72 -0.54 -3.83 18.37
CA ASN A 72 -1.26 -4.11 17.12
C ASN A 72 -0.39 -3.85 15.88
N TYR A 73 0.73 -3.15 16.02
CA TYR A 73 1.63 -2.83 14.94
C TYR A 73 2.80 -3.83 14.88
N ARG A 74 3.31 -4.07 13.69
CA ARG A 74 4.43 -4.98 13.44
C ARG A 74 5.44 -4.33 12.54
N LYS A 75 6.73 -4.57 12.79
CA LYS A 75 7.81 -4.11 11.90
C LYS A 75 7.57 -4.60 10.47
N ILE A 76 7.70 -3.69 9.52
CA ILE A 76 7.58 -3.98 8.09
C ILE A 76 8.79 -4.82 7.65
N LYS A 77 8.54 -5.80 6.79
CA LYS A 77 9.55 -6.66 6.16
C LYS A 77 9.48 -6.46 4.66
N LEU A 78 10.64 -6.33 4.02
CA LEU A 78 10.71 -6.26 2.57
C LEU A 78 10.18 -7.54 1.92
N HIS A 79 9.66 -7.40 0.71
CA HIS A 79 9.13 -8.45 -0.17
C HIS A 79 7.95 -9.26 0.39
N LYS A 80 7.39 -8.87 1.53
CA LYS A 80 6.14 -9.41 2.05
C LYS A 80 4.96 -8.58 1.54
N ASN A 81 3.87 -9.26 1.20
CA ASN A 81 2.62 -8.60 0.83
C ASN A 81 1.90 -8.04 2.06
N TYR A 82 1.44 -6.80 1.93
CA TYR A 82 0.64 -6.07 2.91
C TYR A 82 -0.57 -5.45 2.22
N THR A 83 -1.67 -5.36 2.96
CA THR A 83 -2.76 -4.45 2.57
C THR A 83 -2.35 -3.05 2.97
N LEU A 84 -2.22 -2.15 2.00
CA LEU A 84 -1.88 -0.75 2.19
C LEU A 84 -3.13 0.09 2.03
N PHE A 85 -3.33 1.03 2.96
CA PHE A 85 -4.40 2.01 2.89
C PHE A 85 -3.81 3.38 2.58
N LEU A 86 -3.78 3.70 1.30
CA LEU A 86 -3.06 4.84 0.75
C LEU A 86 -3.98 6.04 0.58
N GLN A 87 -3.46 7.23 0.81
CA GLN A 87 -4.10 8.50 0.49
C GLN A 87 -3.43 9.08 -0.75
N LYS A 88 -4.21 9.29 -1.81
CA LYS A 88 -3.78 10.00 -3.02
C LYS A 88 -4.03 11.49 -2.84
N GLN A 89 -3.16 12.32 -3.40
CA GLN A 89 -3.40 13.76 -3.38
C GLN A 89 -4.57 14.12 -4.30
N MET A 90 -5.55 14.90 -3.82
CA MET A 90 -6.58 15.48 -4.68
C MET A 90 -6.14 16.86 -5.16
N TYR A 91 -5.97 17.03 -6.46
CA TYR A 91 -5.91 18.37 -7.04
C TYR A 91 -7.34 18.88 -7.19
N SER A 92 -7.73 19.87 -6.37
CA SER A 92 -8.94 20.63 -6.63
C SER A 92 -8.80 21.36 -7.98
N GLY A 93 -9.89 21.37 -8.75
CA GLY A 93 -9.88 21.84 -10.13
C GLY A 93 -9.28 23.24 -10.31
N HIS A 94 -8.64 23.42 -11.47
CA HIS A 94 -8.12 24.66 -12.09
C HIS A 94 -6.64 25.00 -11.92
N HIS A 95 -5.89 24.28 -11.08
CA HIS A 95 -4.43 24.31 -11.12
C HIS A 95 -3.88 22.90 -11.34
N ARG A 96 -3.72 22.51 -12.61
CA ARG A 96 -2.72 21.51 -12.99
C ARG A 96 -1.34 22.17 -12.79
N THR A 97 -0.94 22.37 -11.54
CA THR A 97 0.49 22.45 -11.23
C THR A 97 1.03 21.06 -11.52
N THR A 98 1.66 20.91 -12.68
CA THR A 98 2.64 19.85 -12.96
C THR A 98 3.63 19.86 -11.81
N LEU A 99 3.42 18.99 -10.85
CA LEU A 99 4.35 18.78 -9.76
C LEU A 99 5.51 18.01 -10.36
N GLY A 100 6.47 18.75 -10.95
CA GLY A 100 7.68 18.15 -11.50
C GLY A 100 8.39 17.28 -10.45
N SER A 101 8.33 17.66 -9.17
CA SER A 101 8.91 16.86 -8.09
C SER A 101 8.22 17.08 -6.75
N MET A 102 8.24 16.07 -5.89
CA MET A 102 7.88 16.13 -4.48
C MET A 102 9.11 16.12 -3.60
N THR A 103 9.25 17.16 -2.79
CA THR A 103 10.35 17.32 -1.83
C THR A 103 9.82 17.30 -0.41
N ILE A 104 10.36 16.41 0.43
CA ILE A 104 10.04 16.32 1.86
C ILE A 104 11.35 16.33 2.64
N SER A 105 11.46 17.17 3.66
CA SER A 105 12.68 17.32 4.47
C SER A 105 13.95 17.59 3.65
N ASN A 106 13.85 18.45 2.62
CA ASN A 106 14.92 18.80 1.68
C ASN A 106 15.44 17.62 0.82
N ILE A 107 14.63 16.58 0.65
CA ILE A 107 14.95 15.42 -0.20
C ILE A 107 13.87 15.29 -1.26
N VAL A 108 14.27 15.13 -2.52
CA VAL A 108 13.35 14.73 -3.59
C VAL A 108 12.94 13.28 -3.36
N VAL A 109 11.69 13.08 -2.97
CA VAL A 109 11.09 11.77 -2.70
C VAL A 109 10.50 11.17 -3.98
N TRP A 110 10.02 12.02 -4.87
CA TRP A 110 9.39 11.62 -6.12
C TRP A 110 9.56 12.72 -7.17
N ASP A 111 9.57 12.33 -8.45
CA ASP A 111 9.64 13.21 -9.62
C ASP A 111 8.80 12.59 -10.74
N GLU A 112 8.24 13.40 -11.64
CA GLU A 112 7.47 12.95 -12.81
C GLU A 112 8.27 11.98 -13.70
N GLY A 113 9.60 12.04 -13.68
CA GLY A 113 10.47 11.09 -14.38
C GLY A 113 10.59 9.70 -13.75
N MET A 114 10.04 9.48 -12.54
CA MET A 114 10.10 8.19 -11.86
C MET A 114 8.96 7.28 -12.31
N ASN A 115 9.24 5.98 -12.47
CA ASN A 115 8.23 4.95 -12.76
C ASN A 115 7.40 4.56 -11.52
N SER A 116 7.01 5.54 -10.70
CA SER A 116 6.22 5.31 -9.50
C SER A 116 5.16 6.41 -9.34
N GLU A 117 4.08 6.13 -8.63
CA GLU A 117 3.10 7.14 -8.23
C GLU A 117 3.40 7.64 -6.81
N PHE A 118 3.33 8.95 -6.59
CA PHE A 118 3.40 9.53 -5.25
C PHE A 118 2.05 9.40 -4.53
N PHE A 119 2.10 8.92 -3.28
CA PHE A 119 0.99 8.91 -2.35
C PHE A 119 1.33 9.80 -1.16
N GLU A 120 0.34 10.60 -0.74
CA GLU A 120 0.49 11.56 0.35
C GLU A 120 0.75 10.83 1.67
N ASP A 121 0.02 9.74 1.92
CA ASP A 121 0.22 8.94 3.11
C ASP A 121 -0.21 7.47 2.97
N CYS A 122 0.19 6.65 3.94
CA CYS A 122 -0.34 5.30 4.18
C CYS A 122 -0.86 5.19 5.62
N GLU A 123 -2.18 5.24 5.78
CA GLU A 123 -2.91 5.39 7.05
C GLU A 123 -2.65 4.27 8.06
N ASN A 124 -2.38 3.05 7.57
CA ASN A 124 -2.13 1.91 8.44
C ASN A 124 -0.65 1.70 8.81
N ILE A 125 0.20 2.70 8.55
CA ILE A 125 1.64 2.68 8.82
C ILE A 125 2.03 3.84 9.76
N THR A 126 2.95 3.58 10.68
CA THR A 126 3.54 4.59 11.56
C THR A 126 5.00 4.21 11.80
N GLY A 127 5.92 5.17 11.66
CA GLY A 127 7.35 4.87 11.62
C GLY A 127 7.64 3.79 10.57
N ASN A 128 8.30 2.70 10.97
CA ASN A 128 8.54 1.51 10.14
C ASN A 128 7.64 0.31 10.49
N GLN A 129 6.49 0.57 11.10
CA GLN A 129 5.54 -0.45 11.55
C GLN A 129 4.20 -0.32 10.85
N ILE A 130 3.52 -1.46 10.64
CA ILE A 130 2.21 -1.54 10.00
C ILE A 130 1.21 -2.22 10.93
N ASN A 131 -0.04 -1.73 10.94
CA ASN A 131 -1.16 -2.40 11.57
C ASN A 131 -1.84 -3.37 10.57
N PRO A 132 -1.62 -4.70 10.69
CA PRO A 132 -2.22 -5.67 9.77
C PRO A 132 -3.72 -5.88 10.02
N ARG A 133 -4.25 -5.38 11.14
CA ARG A 133 -5.67 -5.46 11.53
C ARG A 133 -6.41 -4.16 11.31
N PHE A 134 -5.85 -3.25 10.51
CA PHE A 134 -6.52 -1.99 10.19
C PHE A 134 -7.86 -2.27 9.51
N THR A 135 -8.95 -1.82 10.13
CA THR A 135 -10.31 -2.04 9.64
C THR A 135 -10.85 -0.76 9.04
N LEU A 136 -11.35 -0.84 7.81
CA LEU A 136 -11.87 0.30 7.03
C LEU A 136 -13.24 0.81 7.51
N ILE A 137 -13.86 0.15 8.50
CA ILE A 137 -15.25 0.43 8.92
C ILE A 137 -15.45 1.90 9.26
N LYS A 138 -14.48 2.54 9.94
CA LYS A 138 -14.54 3.96 10.29
C LYS A 138 -14.56 4.90 9.08
N TYR A 139 -14.00 4.49 7.94
CA TYR A 139 -13.85 5.34 6.75
C TYR A 139 -14.93 5.08 5.70
N ILE A 140 -15.48 3.87 5.65
CA ILE A 140 -16.57 3.51 4.73
C ILE A 140 -17.93 3.93 5.30
N ALA A 141 -18.10 3.87 6.62
CA ALA A 141 -19.34 4.21 7.30
C ALA A 141 -19.03 4.74 8.71
N PRO A 142 -18.58 6.00 8.86
CA PRO A 142 -18.19 6.56 10.15
C PRO A 142 -19.30 6.46 11.21
N GLU A 143 -20.56 6.46 10.79
CA GLU A 143 -21.74 6.33 11.65
C GLU A 143 -21.91 4.94 12.30
N LEU A 144 -21.26 3.91 11.75
CA LEU A 144 -21.30 2.53 12.27
C LEU A 144 -20.15 2.21 13.23
N SER A 145 -19.28 3.18 13.54
CA SER A 145 -18.07 2.98 14.36
C SER A 145 -18.21 3.36 15.85
N LYS A 146 -19.44 3.57 16.33
CA LYS A 146 -19.74 3.84 17.75
C LYS A 146 -20.03 2.56 18.52
#